data_AF-A0A2V2LFL8-F1
#
_entry.id   AF-A0A2V2LFL8-F1
#
_cell.length_a   1.000
_cell.length_b   1.000
_cell.length_c   1.000
_cell.angle_alpha   90.00
_cell.angle_beta   90.00
_cell.angle_gamma   90.00
#
_symmetry.space_group_name_H-M   'P 1'
#
loop_
_entity.id
_entity.type
_entity.pdbx_description
1 polymer ?
#
loop_
_entity_poly.entity_id
_entity_poly.type
_entity_poly.pdbx_seq_one_letter_code
_entity_poly.pdbx_strand_id
1 'polypeptide(L)'
;MTILARLTLTVAVALILSTPPLLAQEKGPVVAIISHPVADYPKWRALYDEVKPMRDAAGLISQKVFRAPGDPNMVVLIHEFETLEGAQALFASPELKAAMQDAGVTAPPTVILGVSAD
;
A
#
# COMPACT_ATOMS: atom_id res chain seq x y z
N MET A 1 27.73 -1.57 65.86
CA MET A 1 29.10 -2.10 65.71
C MET A 1 29.22 -2.66 64.30
N THR A 2 29.85 -1.87 63.44
CA THR A 2 30.42 -2.13 62.10
C THR A 2 29.62 -2.94 61.07
N ILE A 3 28.98 -2.24 60.12
CA ILE A 3 28.54 -2.81 58.83
C ILE A 3 29.64 -2.56 57.80
N LEU A 4 30.16 -3.64 57.22
CA LEU A 4 31.09 -3.65 56.09
C LEU A 4 30.30 -3.30 54.81
N ALA A 5 30.67 -2.21 54.14
CA ALA A 5 30.03 -1.79 52.90
C ALA A 5 30.37 -2.76 51.75
N ARG A 6 29.34 -3.38 51.16
CA ARG A 6 29.47 -4.11 49.89
C ARG A 6 29.37 -3.10 48.74
N LEU A 7 30.43 -3.00 47.96
CA LEU A 7 30.47 -2.21 46.72
C LEU A 7 29.60 -2.92 45.66
N THR A 8 28.38 -2.45 45.43
CA THR A 8 27.62 -2.82 44.22
C THR A 8 27.95 -1.84 43.12
N LEU A 9 28.79 -2.28 42.18
CA LEU A 9 29.08 -1.59 40.94
C LEU A 9 27.78 -1.50 40.12
N THR A 10 27.16 -0.32 40.11
CA THR A 10 26.00 -0.06 39.24
C THR A 10 26.55 0.28 37.86
N VAL A 11 26.46 -0.66 36.91
CA VAL A 11 26.64 -0.33 35.50
C VAL A 11 25.42 0.47 35.08
N ALA A 12 25.57 1.80 35.01
CA ALA A 12 24.60 2.65 34.34
C ALA A 12 24.72 2.42 32.83
N VAL A 13 23.97 1.43 32.31
CA VAL A 13 23.67 1.38 30.88
C VAL A 13 22.70 2.52 30.63
N ALA A 14 23.22 3.66 30.19
CA ALA A 14 22.40 4.69 29.57
C ALA A 14 21.84 4.09 28.28
N LEU A 15 20.65 3.48 28.36
CA LEU A 15 19.78 3.32 27.21
C LEU A 15 19.47 4.75 26.73
N ILE A 16 20.31 5.26 25.85
CA ILE A 16 19.85 6.21 24.87
C ILE A 16 18.82 5.40 24.07
N LEU A 17 17.56 5.51 24.48
CA LEU A 17 16.44 5.34 23.57
C LEU A 17 16.67 6.41 22.48
N SER A 18 17.55 6.11 21.52
CA SER A 18 17.33 6.61 20.19
C SER A 18 15.97 6.04 19.85
N THR A 19 14.93 6.84 20.06
CA THR A 19 13.82 6.82 19.13
C THR A 19 14.52 6.75 17.77
N PRO A 20 14.42 5.65 16.99
CA PRO A 20 14.66 5.83 15.57
C PRO A 20 13.86 7.08 15.20
N PRO A 21 14.39 8.02 14.41
CA PRO A 21 13.54 9.08 13.89
C PRO A 21 12.27 8.36 13.45
N LEU A 22 11.12 8.77 13.96
CA LEU A 22 9.83 8.20 13.58
C LEU A 22 9.88 8.15 12.05
N LEU A 23 10.13 6.96 11.48
CA LEU A 23 10.95 6.81 10.26
C LEU A 23 10.56 7.90 9.29
N ALA A 24 11.51 8.77 8.93
CA ALA A 24 11.23 9.80 7.96
C ALA A 24 10.53 9.08 6.81
N GLN A 25 9.23 9.35 6.65
CA GLN A 25 8.40 8.53 5.78
C GLN A 25 9.11 8.52 4.44
N GLU A 26 9.50 7.33 3.97
CA GLU A 26 10.27 7.21 2.74
C GLU A 26 9.55 8.07 1.69
N LYS A 27 10.27 9.03 1.13
CA LYS A 27 9.70 10.00 0.21
C LYS A 27 10.11 9.56 -1.18
N GLY A 28 9.14 9.09 -1.94
CA GLY A 28 9.38 8.68 -3.31
C GLY A 28 8.13 8.12 -3.97
N PRO A 29 8.21 7.82 -5.27
CA PRO A 29 7.14 7.15 -5.99
C PRO A 29 6.71 5.87 -5.27
N VAL A 30 5.41 5.57 -5.35
CA VAL A 30 4.79 4.42 -4.69
C VAL A 30 4.32 3.43 -5.72
N VAL A 31 4.72 2.18 -5.59
CA VAL A 31 4.14 1.08 -6.35
C VAL A 31 3.01 0.45 -5.55
N ALA A 32 1.89 0.20 -6.23
CA ALA A 32 0.81 -0.64 -5.75
C ALA A 32 0.67 -1.86 -6.64
N ILE A 33 0.74 -3.05 -6.05
CA ILE A 33 0.42 -4.32 -6.71
C ILE A 33 -0.94 -4.75 -6.21
N ILE A 34 -1.91 -4.82 -7.13
CA ILE A 34 -3.31 -5.11 -6.82
C ILE A 34 -3.72 -6.40 -7.51
N SER A 35 -4.47 -7.25 -6.82
CA SER A 35 -5.13 -8.40 -7.45
C SER A 35 -6.53 -8.61 -6.90
N HIS A 36 -7.45 -9.01 -7.78
CA HIS A 36 -8.79 -9.42 -7.39
C HIS A 36 -9.48 -10.23 -8.51
N PRO A 37 -10.43 -11.10 -8.16
CA PRO A 37 -11.28 -11.75 -9.15
C PRO A 37 -12.37 -10.80 -9.65
N VAL A 38 -12.81 -11.01 -10.89
CA VAL A 38 -13.92 -10.30 -11.54
C VAL A 38 -14.89 -11.29 -12.18
N ALA A 39 -16.15 -10.91 -12.34
CA ALA A 39 -17.16 -11.77 -12.96
C ALA A 39 -16.97 -11.88 -14.49
N ASP A 40 -16.60 -10.76 -15.14
CA ASP A 40 -16.43 -10.65 -16.59
C ASP A 40 -15.32 -9.64 -16.90
N TYR A 41 -14.19 -10.13 -17.44
CA TYR A 41 -13.04 -9.27 -17.72
C TYR A 41 -13.33 -8.14 -18.72
N PRO A 42 -13.96 -8.37 -19.89
CA PRO A 42 -14.30 -7.28 -20.80
C PRO A 42 -15.14 -6.15 -20.16
N LYS A 43 -16.16 -6.50 -19.39
CA LYS A 43 -16.99 -5.53 -18.65
C LYS A 43 -16.16 -4.79 -17.60
N TRP A 44 -15.38 -5.54 -16.82
CA TRP A 44 -14.49 -4.94 -15.83
C TRP A 44 -13.50 -3.97 -16.49
N ARG A 45 -12.94 -4.33 -17.65
CA ARG A 45 -11.94 -3.53 -18.36
C ARG A 45 -12.51 -2.21 -18.84
N ALA A 46 -13.75 -2.20 -19.34
CA ALA A 46 -14.43 -0.98 -19.77
C ALA A 46 -14.59 0.02 -18.61
N LEU A 47 -15.10 -0.44 -17.46
CA LEU A 47 -15.29 0.41 -16.27
C LEU A 47 -13.96 0.80 -15.63
N TYR A 48 -12.98 -0.11 -15.63
CA TYR A 48 -11.62 0.21 -15.21
C TYR A 48 -11.05 1.38 -16.03
N ASP A 49 -11.24 1.39 -17.35
CA ASP A 49 -10.77 2.49 -18.20
C ASP A 49 -11.59 3.77 -17.98
N GLU A 50 -12.89 3.67 -17.71
CA GLU A 50 -13.78 4.81 -17.44
C GLU A 50 -13.40 5.58 -16.16
N VAL A 51 -12.99 4.87 -15.09
CA VAL A 51 -12.58 5.50 -13.83
C VAL A 51 -11.14 6.02 -13.83
N LYS A 52 -10.48 6.11 -15.00
CA LYS A 52 -9.15 6.72 -15.14
C LYS A 52 -9.04 8.10 -14.47
N PRO A 53 -10.01 9.03 -14.59
CA PRO A 53 -9.89 10.36 -13.97
C PRO A 53 -9.71 10.31 -12.44
N MET A 54 -10.30 9.31 -11.76
CA MET A 54 -10.11 9.14 -10.32
C MET A 54 -8.67 8.77 -9.97
N ARG A 55 -8.06 7.90 -10.78
CA ARG A 55 -6.65 7.51 -10.58
C ARG A 55 -5.70 8.65 -10.92
N ASP A 56 -5.99 9.40 -11.99
CA ASP A 56 -5.20 10.58 -12.36
C ASP A 56 -5.24 11.64 -11.23
N ALA A 57 -6.43 11.90 -10.66
CA ALA A 57 -6.59 12.83 -9.54
C ALA A 57 -5.85 12.38 -8.26
N ALA A 58 -5.58 11.08 -8.11
CA ALA A 58 -4.79 10.50 -7.03
C ALA A 58 -3.28 10.52 -7.30
N GLY A 59 -2.82 11.10 -8.43
CA GLY A 59 -1.42 11.17 -8.79
C GLY A 59 -0.86 9.88 -9.37
N LEU A 60 -1.67 9.10 -10.10
CA LEU A 60 -1.18 7.91 -10.82
C LEU A 60 -0.22 8.31 -11.96
N ILE A 61 1.02 7.84 -11.89
CA ILE A 61 2.09 8.05 -12.87
C ILE A 61 2.01 7.00 -13.98
N SER A 62 1.85 5.73 -13.60
CA SER A 62 1.89 4.61 -14.55
C SER A 62 0.96 3.47 -14.15
N GLN A 63 0.53 2.68 -15.13
CA GLN A 63 -0.34 1.54 -14.91
C GLN A 63 -0.05 0.39 -15.88
N LYS A 64 -0.17 -0.84 -15.39
CA LYS A 64 -0.14 -2.07 -16.19
C LYS A 64 -1.26 -2.99 -15.73
N VAL A 65 -1.89 -3.65 -16.69
CA VAL A 65 -3.02 -4.57 -16.46
C VAL A 65 -2.65 -5.95 -16.99
N PHE A 66 -2.78 -6.96 -16.15
CA PHE A 66 -2.53 -8.35 -16.46
C PHE A 66 -3.73 -9.21 -16.06
N ARG A 67 -3.76 -10.43 -16.59
CA ARG A 67 -4.64 -11.50 -16.15
C ARG A 67 -3.79 -12.68 -15.70
N ALA A 68 -4.27 -13.46 -14.73
CA ALA A 68 -3.57 -14.67 -14.33
C ALA A 68 -3.55 -15.68 -15.50
N PRO A 69 -2.43 -16.39 -15.74
CA PRO A 69 -2.33 -17.33 -16.87
C PRO A 69 -3.36 -18.47 -16.85
N GLY A 70 -3.82 -18.88 -15.66
CA GLY A 70 -4.80 -19.97 -15.47
C GLY A 70 -6.22 -19.51 -15.15
N ASP A 71 -6.44 -18.20 -14.98
CA ASP A 71 -7.76 -17.63 -14.67
C ASP A 71 -7.90 -16.28 -15.40
N PRO A 72 -8.61 -16.24 -16.55
CA PRO A 72 -8.79 -15.02 -17.32
C PRO A 72 -9.62 -13.95 -16.59
N ASN A 73 -10.27 -14.31 -15.48
CA ASN A 73 -11.07 -13.44 -14.65
C ASN A 73 -10.37 -13.08 -13.32
N MET A 74 -9.11 -13.50 -13.13
CA MET A 74 -8.26 -12.97 -12.08
C MET A 74 -7.39 -11.86 -12.67
N VAL A 75 -7.59 -10.61 -12.23
CA VAL A 75 -6.79 -9.48 -12.70
C VAL A 75 -5.64 -9.18 -11.75
N VAL A 76 -4.53 -8.72 -12.31
CA VAL A 76 -3.36 -8.22 -11.58
C VAL A 76 -2.99 -6.86 -12.15
N LEU A 77 -2.87 -5.86 -11.29
CA LEU A 77 -2.54 -4.48 -11.67
C LEU A 77 -1.22 -4.09 -11.02
N ILE A 78 -0.43 -3.31 -11.75
CA ILE A 78 0.70 -2.58 -11.20
C ILE A 78 0.42 -1.11 -11.45
N HIS A 79 0.24 -0.35 -10.37
CA HIS A 79 0.03 1.09 -10.39
C HIS A 79 1.24 1.77 -9.76
N GLU A 80 1.63 2.91 -10.30
CA GLU A 80 2.67 3.77 -9.75
C GLU A 80 2.05 5.12 -9.44
N PHE A 81 2.29 5.66 -8.25
CA PHE A 81 1.75 6.92 -7.76
C PHE A 81 2.88 7.86 -7.37
N GLU A 82 2.62 9.17 -7.45
CA GLU A 82 3.55 10.21 -6.99
C GLU A 82 3.81 10.16 -5.48
N THR A 83 2.78 9.80 -4.70
CA THR A 83 2.83 9.88 -3.24
C THR A 83 2.08 8.71 -2.58
N LEU A 84 2.47 8.37 -1.35
CA LEU A 84 1.76 7.35 -0.57
C LEU A 84 0.36 7.83 -0.18
N GLU A 85 0.24 9.12 0.13
CA GLU A 85 -1.02 9.76 0.49
C GLU A 85 -2.04 9.65 -0.65
N GLY A 86 -1.63 9.92 -1.89
CA GLY A 86 -2.48 9.77 -3.08
C GLY A 86 -2.96 8.32 -3.28
N ALA A 87 -2.04 7.36 -3.19
CA ALA A 87 -2.38 5.93 -3.29
C ALA A 87 -3.37 5.50 -2.20
N GLN A 88 -3.12 5.86 -0.93
CA GLN A 88 -3.99 5.52 0.19
C GLN A 88 -5.37 6.17 0.08
N ALA A 89 -5.43 7.45 -0.31
CA ALA A 89 -6.69 8.15 -0.50
C ALA A 89 -7.55 7.48 -1.59
N LEU A 90 -6.94 7.07 -2.70
CA LEU A 90 -7.63 6.34 -3.76
C LEU A 90 -8.19 5.01 -3.26
N PHE A 91 -7.39 4.18 -2.60
CA PHE A 91 -7.83 2.86 -2.13
C PHE A 91 -8.84 2.93 -0.97
N ALA A 92 -8.91 4.05 -0.26
CA ALA A 92 -9.92 4.32 0.76
C ALA A 92 -11.22 4.92 0.21
N SER A 93 -11.27 5.32 -1.08
CA SER A 93 -12.41 6.01 -1.68
C SER A 93 -13.68 5.13 -1.70
N PRO A 94 -14.80 5.61 -1.11
CA PRO A 94 -16.11 4.97 -1.27
C PRO A 94 -16.56 4.90 -2.73
N GLU A 95 -16.23 5.93 -3.52
CA GLU A 95 -16.57 6.00 -4.94
C GLU A 95 -15.83 4.92 -5.73
N LEU A 96 -14.54 4.68 -5.43
CA LEU A 96 -13.78 3.60 -6.06
C LEU A 96 -14.37 2.24 -5.70
N LYS A 97 -14.73 2.05 -4.43
CA LYS A 97 -15.36 0.82 -3.96
C LYS A 97 -16.67 0.53 -4.71
N ALA A 98 -17.52 1.55 -4.90
CA ALA A 98 -18.75 1.42 -5.67
C ALA A 98 -18.45 1.06 -7.13
N ALA A 99 -17.53 1.77 -7.78
CA ALA A 99 -17.14 1.48 -9.16
C ALA A 99 -16.58 0.06 -9.35
N MET A 100 -15.81 -0.45 -8.38
CA MET A 100 -15.34 -1.84 -8.40
C MET A 100 -16.48 -2.85 -8.31
N GLN A 101 -17.48 -2.59 -7.46
CA GLN A 101 -18.67 -3.44 -7.36
C GLN A 101 -19.44 -3.47 -8.69
N ASP A 102 -19.66 -2.31 -9.30
CA ASP A 102 -20.33 -2.19 -10.60
C ASP A 102 -19.54 -2.88 -11.73
N ALA A 103 -18.21 -2.80 -11.66
CA ALA A 103 -17.28 -3.50 -12.54
C ALA A 103 -17.26 -5.02 -12.35
N GLY A 104 -17.96 -5.54 -11.34
CA GLY A 104 -18.12 -6.97 -11.10
C GLY A 104 -16.95 -7.60 -10.36
N VAL A 105 -16.24 -6.87 -9.50
CA VAL A 105 -15.27 -7.44 -8.56
C VAL A 105 -15.99 -8.38 -7.59
N THR A 106 -15.56 -9.64 -7.50
CA THR A 106 -16.29 -10.69 -6.77
C THR A 106 -15.72 -11.01 -5.39
N ALA A 107 -14.53 -10.51 -5.06
CA ALA A 107 -13.93 -10.61 -3.74
C ALA A 107 -13.08 -9.37 -3.43
N PRO A 108 -12.82 -9.06 -2.14
CA PRO A 108 -11.96 -7.94 -1.77
C PRO A 108 -10.59 -8.02 -2.44
N PRO A 109 -10.04 -6.90 -2.93
CA PRO A 109 -8.71 -6.91 -3.53
C PRO A 109 -7.62 -7.13 -2.48
N THR A 110 -6.56 -7.80 -2.90
CA THR A 110 -5.26 -7.73 -2.23
C THR A 110 -4.54 -6.51 -2.77
N VAL A 111 -4.00 -5.67 -1.89
CA VAL A 111 -3.22 -4.48 -2.23
C VAL A 111 -1.91 -4.52 -1.46
N ILE A 112 -0.80 -4.48 -2.16
CA ILE A 112 0.55 -4.35 -1.59
C ILE A 112 1.10 -2.99 -2.02
N LEU A 113 1.50 -2.17 -1.05
CA LEU A 113 2.15 -0.89 -1.29
C LEU A 113 3.65 -1.01 -1.00
N GLY A 114 4.47 -0.44 -1.88
CA GLY A 114 5.90 -0.26 -1.67
C GLY A 114 6.29 1.18 -2.00
N VAL A 115 7.12 1.79 -1.17
CA VAL A 115 7.71 3.10 -1.44
C VAL A 115 9.12 2.88 -2.01
N SER A 116 9.51 3.67 -3.01
CA SER A 116 10.87 3.66 -3.54
C SER A 116 11.91 3.84 -2.42
N ALA A 117 12.98 3.05 -2.46
CA ALA A 117 14.07 3.05 -1.47
C ALA A 117 15.36 3.73 -1.96
N ASP A 118 15.31 4.30 -3.16
CA ASP A 118 16.44 4.89 -3.89
C ASP A 118 16.39 6.42 -3.93
#